data_AF-A0A164A0Q6-F1
#
_entry.id   AF-A0A164A0Q6-F1
#
_cell.length_a   1.000
_cell.length_b   1.000
_cell.length_c   1.000
_cell.angle_alpha   90.00
_cell.angle_beta   90.00
_cell.angle_gamma   90.00
#
_symmetry.space_group_name_H-M   'P 1'
#
loop_
_entity.id
_entity.type
_entity.pdbx_description
1 polymer ?
#
loop_
_entity_poly.entity_id
_entity_poly.type
_entity_poly.pdbx_seq_one_letter_code
_entity_poly.pdbx_strand_id
1 'polypeptide(L)'
;MIKKQFYAFLIISILIACNKKKDSTEESIISTEEIIHETTSDVPEQSLSNETTNRHPDYPKRIDLDFNTHKDILDIILLLPDEVFTSWAWSKNDRQSWYDEIKKNDYYVDNDPIFLNQMYLTPHTAGFSIIDGYWTISIYKTNDNSFIVVTDDIVSDGNGIFIIEVKDNEILNSFTQEEVFGNFEELVTLPNLSTDCIKKIENSELSIYDVELKDKSLVTFESSWYHTESEYKNCLKGNTVQYIFNPDTKTFDVQKIYWKPKRNY
;
A
#
# COMPACT_ATOMS: atom_id res chain seq x y z
N MET A 1 -38.65 -36.38 5.58
CA MET A 1 -39.03 -36.36 4.15
C MET A 1 -39.94 -35.16 3.94
N ILE A 2 -39.66 -34.26 2.97
CA ILE A 2 -40.42 -33.02 2.67
C ILE A 2 -40.32 -31.98 3.82
N LYS A 3 -39.99 -30.69 3.64
CA LYS A 3 -40.00 -29.80 2.47
C LYS A 3 -38.63 -29.13 2.22
N LYS A 4 -38.07 -29.27 1.00
CA LYS A 4 -37.20 -28.26 0.38
C LYS A 4 -38.06 -27.49 -0.62
N GLN A 5 -38.53 -26.28 -0.30
CA GLN A 5 -39.18 -25.35 -1.24
C GLN A 5 -39.55 -24.02 -0.53
N PHE A 6 -38.61 -23.08 -0.43
CA PHE A 6 -38.91 -21.68 -0.06
C PHE A 6 -37.87 -20.64 -0.58
N TYR A 7 -36.97 -21.06 -1.48
CA TYR A 7 -35.81 -20.28 -1.96
C TYR A 7 -35.96 -19.78 -3.42
N ALA A 8 -37.19 -19.49 -3.84
CA ALA A 8 -37.51 -19.26 -5.26
C ALA A 8 -38.41 -18.03 -5.54
N PHE A 9 -38.48 -17.06 -4.62
CA PHE A 9 -39.44 -15.94 -4.71
C PHE A 9 -38.90 -14.55 -4.35
N LEU A 10 -37.58 -14.35 -4.32
CA LEU A 10 -36.95 -13.07 -3.94
C LEU A 10 -36.09 -12.40 -5.06
N ILE A 11 -36.13 -12.92 -6.29
CA ILE A 11 -35.23 -12.49 -7.40
C ILE A 11 -36.00 -11.73 -8.51
N ILE A 12 -37.30 -11.47 -8.33
CA ILE A 12 -38.15 -10.78 -9.34
C ILE A 12 -38.83 -9.55 -8.70
N SER A 13 -38.09 -8.46 -8.51
CA SER A 13 -38.64 -7.19 -7.98
C SER A 13 -37.92 -5.90 -8.38
N ILE A 14 -36.73 -5.94 -9.01
CA ILE A 14 -35.92 -4.73 -9.30
C ILE A 14 -35.63 -4.57 -10.82
N LEU A 15 -36.62 -4.84 -11.65
CA LEU A 15 -36.60 -4.53 -13.09
C LEU A 15 -37.98 -4.08 -13.58
N ILE A 16 -38.27 -2.77 -13.50
CA ILE A 16 -39.12 -1.95 -14.39
C ILE A 16 -39.32 -0.55 -13.77
N ALA A 17 -39.35 0.48 -14.64
CA ALA A 17 -39.59 1.91 -14.36
C ALA A 17 -38.54 2.63 -13.48
N CYS A 18 -37.99 3.80 -13.86
CA CYS A 18 -38.45 4.76 -14.88
C CYS A 18 -37.42 5.04 -15.99
N ASN A 19 -37.92 5.44 -17.16
CA ASN A 19 -37.09 5.97 -18.25
C ASN A 19 -37.83 7.10 -18.99
N LYS A 20 -37.09 8.15 -19.38
CA LYS A 20 -37.45 9.32 -20.20
C LYS A 20 -38.52 10.30 -19.67
N LYS A 21 -38.09 11.57 -19.60
CA LYS A 21 -38.83 12.70 -20.20
C LYS A 21 -37.88 13.44 -21.16
N LYS A 22 -38.44 14.03 -22.22
CA LYS A 22 -37.78 14.90 -23.21
C LYS A 22 -38.49 16.27 -23.20
N ASP A 23 -38.16 17.29 -24.00
CA ASP A 23 -37.00 17.56 -24.87
C ASP A 23 -36.19 18.73 -24.19
N SER A 24 -35.86 19.92 -24.70
CA SER A 24 -35.96 20.59 -26.01
C SER A 24 -35.10 21.86 -26.03
N THR A 25 -34.18 22.01 -27.00
CA THR A 25 -33.63 23.30 -27.45
C THR A 25 -33.13 23.13 -28.89
N GLU A 26 -33.64 23.96 -29.80
CA GLU A 26 -33.16 24.14 -31.19
C GLU A 26 -32.09 25.25 -31.20
N GLU A 27 -31.22 25.44 -32.21
CA GLU A 27 -31.13 24.84 -33.55
C GLU A 27 -29.76 24.06 -33.66
N SER A 28 -28.91 24.02 -34.70
CA SER A 28 -28.85 24.69 -36.00
C SER A 28 -28.38 23.80 -37.18
N ILE A 29 -28.76 24.22 -38.38
CA ILE A 29 -28.41 23.64 -39.69
C ILE A 29 -27.02 24.20 -40.12
N ILE A 30 -26.09 23.48 -40.76
CA ILE A 30 -25.98 23.16 -42.21
C ILE A 30 -24.95 22.02 -42.44
N SER A 31 -25.05 21.37 -43.60
CA SER A 31 -24.50 20.06 -43.95
C SER A 31 -23.49 20.04 -45.13
N THR A 32 -22.60 19.04 -45.14
CA THR A 32 -22.18 18.25 -46.35
C THR A 32 -21.18 18.84 -47.38
N GLU A 33 -20.05 18.13 -47.56
CA GLU A 33 -19.26 17.80 -48.81
C GLU A 33 -18.89 18.90 -49.85
N GLU A 34 -17.77 18.88 -50.61
CA GLU A 34 -16.53 18.06 -50.75
C GLU A 34 -15.53 18.86 -51.67
N ILE A 35 -14.39 18.27 -52.06
CA ILE A 35 -13.54 18.55 -53.25
C ILE A 35 -12.35 19.55 -53.10
N ILE A 36 -11.20 19.00 -52.68
CA ILE A 36 -9.88 18.94 -53.35
C ILE A 36 -9.42 20.15 -54.22
N HIS A 37 -8.29 20.79 -53.84
CA HIS A 37 -7.02 20.78 -54.61
C HIS A 37 -5.81 21.36 -53.84
N GLU A 38 -4.60 21.17 -54.38
CA GLU A 38 -3.28 21.58 -53.85
C GLU A 38 -3.06 23.13 -53.91
N THR A 39 -2.06 23.78 -53.29
CA THR A 39 -0.59 23.50 -53.37
C THR A 39 0.22 24.37 -52.38
N THR A 40 1.31 23.81 -51.82
CA THR A 40 2.52 24.46 -51.24
C THR A 40 2.44 25.75 -50.39
N SER A 41 2.98 25.70 -49.17
CA SER A 41 4.20 26.48 -48.80
C SER A 41 4.78 26.01 -47.46
N ASP A 42 6.11 25.87 -47.37
CA ASP A 42 6.83 25.46 -46.15
C ASP A 42 7.01 26.61 -45.15
N VAL A 43 6.55 26.42 -43.91
CA VAL A 43 7.09 27.08 -42.71
C VAL A 43 7.07 26.04 -41.57
N PRO A 44 8.17 25.81 -40.84
CA PRO A 44 8.20 24.82 -39.77
C PRO A 44 7.39 25.29 -38.56
N GLU A 45 6.37 24.52 -38.18
CA GLU A 45 5.63 24.72 -36.94
C GLU A 45 6.51 24.31 -35.75
N GLN A 46 7.10 25.30 -35.08
CA GLN A 46 7.92 25.10 -33.90
C GLN A 46 7.00 24.87 -32.68
N SER A 47 6.46 23.65 -32.58
CA SER A 47 5.56 23.24 -31.50
C SER A 47 6.26 23.34 -30.15
N LEU A 48 5.91 24.38 -29.40
CA LEU A 48 6.53 24.73 -28.12
C LEU A 48 6.04 23.76 -27.04
N SER A 49 6.70 22.60 -26.92
CA SER A 49 6.42 21.56 -25.92
C SER A 49 6.79 22.02 -24.50
N ASN A 50 5.98 22.94 -23.95
CA ASN A 50 6.03 23.37 -22.56
C ASN A 50 5.46 22.25 -21.65
N GLU A 51 6.17 21.12 -21.58
CA GLU A 51 6.06 20.23 -20.45
C GLU A 51 6.59 20.98 -19.21
N THR A 52 5.68 21.57 -18.44
CA THR A 52 5.95 22.05 -17.08
C THR A 52 6.23 20.86 -16.17
N THR A 53 7.43 20.32 -16.32
CA THR A 53 8.00 19.30 -15.45
C THR A 53 8.16 19.91 -14.06
N ASN A 54 7.22 19.61 -13.15
CA ASN A 54 7.32 19.88 -11.72
C ASN A 54 8.38 18.97 -11.05
N ARG A 55 9.57 18.89 -11.66
CA ARG A 55 10.73 18.17 -11.13
C ARG A 55 11.36 19.04 -10.04
N HIS A 56 11.39 18.52 -8.81
CA HIS A 56 12.19 19.12 -7.75
C HIS A 56 13.66 19.14 -8.20
N PRO A 57 14.35 20.30 -8.25
CA PRO A 57 15.63 20.43 -8.94
C PRO A 57 16.76 19.60 -8.33
N ASP A 58 16.64 19.26 -7.05
CA ASP A 58 17.64 18.51 -6.28
C ASP A 58 17.42 16.99 -6.27
N TYR A 59 16.48 16.43 -7.05
CA TYR A 59 16.24 14.98 -7.03
C TYR A 59 17.42 14.20 -7.66
N PRO A 60 17.99 13.20 -6.96
CA PRO A 60 19.16 12.47 -7.43
C PRO A 60 18.78 11.50 -8.56
N LYS A 61 19.05 11.91 -9.81
CA LYS A 61 18.88 11.08 -11.02
C LYS A 61 19.65 9.75 -10.99
N ARG A 62 20.57 9.55 -10.05
CA ARG A 62 21.31 8.31 -9.82
C ARG A 62 21.31 8.03 -8.33
N ILE A 63 20.92 6.82 -7.96
CA ILE A 63 20.88 6.34 -6.58
C ILE A 63 21.89 5.19 -6.47
N ASP A 64 23.00 5.45 -5.76
CA ASP A 64 24.08 4.48 -5.55
C ASP A 64 23.66 3.40 -4.54
N LEU A 65 23.87 2.14 -4.90
CA LEU A 65 23.36 0.99 -4.16
C LEU A 65 24.20 -0.27 -4.46
N ASP A 66 25.10 -0.64 -3.54
CA ASP A 66 25.88 -1.89 -3.64
C ASP A 66 24.94 -3.09 -3.68
N PHE A 67 24.94 -3.82 -4.80
CA PHE A 67 24.03 -4.92 -5.06
C PHE A 67 24.21 -6.08 -4.07
N ASN A 68 25.45 -6.40 -3.72
CA ASN A 68 25.76 -7.53 -2.84
C ASN A 68 25.27 -7.29 -1.41
N THR A 69 25.35 -6.05 -0.94
CA THR A 69 24.91 -5.59 0.38
C THR A 69 23.39 -5.57 0.49
N HIS A 70 22.67 -5.39 -0.62
CA HIS A 70 21.20 -5.33 -0.67
C HIS A 70 20.56 -6.56 -1.32
N LYS A 71 21.34 -7.59 -1.65
CA LYS A 71 20.93 -8.70 -2.52
C LYS A 71 19.67 -9.41 -2.01
N ASP A 72 19.57 -9.66 -0.71
CA ASP A 72 18.46 -10.43 -0.14
C ASP A 72 17.13 -9.68 -0.25
N ILE A 73 17.10 -8.36 0.02
CA ILE A 73 15.90 -7.53 -0.16
C ILE A 73 15.58 -7.27 -1.63
N LEU A 74 16.59 -7.15 -2.50
CA LEU A 74 16.40 -6.99 -3.96
C LEU A 74 15.83 -8.25 -4.62
N ASP A 75 16.36 -9.43 -4.28
CA ASP A 75 15.81 -10.73 -4.73
C ASP A 75 14.36 -10.88 -4.24
N ILE A 76 14.06 -10.51 -2.99
CA ILE A 76 12.69 -10.57 -2.44
C ILE A 76 11.73 -9.61 -3.15
N ILE A 77 12.11 -8.34 -3.38
CA ILE A 77 11.27 -7.36 -4.12
C ILE A 77 10.94 -7.87 -5.54
N LEU A 78 11.87 -8.58 -6.19
CA LEU A 78 11.65 -9.19 -7.51
C LEU A 78 10.72 -10.42 -7.47
N LEU A 79 10.69 -11.15 -6.35
CA LEU A 79 9.86 -12.34 -6.15
C LEU A 79 8.40 -12.02 -5.80
N LEU A 80 8.13 -10.87 -5.16
CA LEU A 80 6.78 -10.48 -4.75
C LEU A 80 5.77 -10.52 -5.92
N PRO A 81 4.51 -10.93 -5.68
CA PRO A 81 3.46 -10.90 -6.70
C PRO A 81 2.95 -9.47 -6.92
N ASP A 82 2.35 -9.17 -8.07
CA ASP A 82 2.00 -7.79 -8.47
C ASP A 82 0.91 -7.18 -7.55
N GLU A 83 0.09 -8.01 -6.90
CA GLU A 83 -0.92 -7.62 -5.92
C GLU A 83 -0.36 -6.86 -4.71
N VAL A 84 0.92 -7.06 -4.39
CA VAL A 84 1.62 -6.35 -3.28
C VAL A 84 1.94 -4.89 -3.63
N PHE A 85 1.77 -4.51 -4.90
CA PHE A 85 2.03 -3.16 -5.42
C PHE A 85 0.76 -2.52 -5.99
N THR A 86 -0.42 -2.89 -5.48
CA THR A 86 -1.73 -2.55 -6.07
C THR A 86 -1.95 -1.03 -6.23
N SER A 87 -1.50 -0.22 -5.27
CA SER A 87 -1.62 1.24 -5.30
C SER A 87 -0.92 1.94 -6.49
N TRP A 88 0.15 1.33 -7.02
CA TRP A 88 1.07 1.96 -7.98
C TRP A 88 1.43 1.08 -9.18
N ALA A 89 0.91 -0.15 -9.23
CA ALA A 89 1.01 -1.11 -10.34
C ALA A 89 2.45 -1.42 -10.81
N TRP A 90 3.43 -1.47 -9.89
CA TRP A 90 4.84 -1.72 -10.21
C TRP A 90 5.09 -3.17 -10.70
N SER A 91 5.00 -3.37 -12.02
CA SER A 91 4.94 -4.70 -12.60
C SER A 91 6.24 -5.48 -12.42
N LYS A 92 6.13 -6.82 -12.44
CA LYS A 92 7.28 -7.72 -12.43
C LYS A 92 8.35 -7.39 -13.50
N ASN A 93 7.98 -6.86 -14.66
CA ASN A 93 8.95 -6.50 -15.71
C ASN A 93 9.74 -5.23 -15.34
N ASP A 94 9.10 -4.27 -14.69
CA ASP A 94 9.74 -3.04 -14.23
C ASP A 94 10.66 -3.32 -13.04
N ARG A 95 10.19 -4.17 -12.11
CA ARG A 95 10.98 -4.70 -10.98
C ARG A 95 12.20 -5.50 -11.46
N GLN A 96 12.05 -6.33 -12.50
CA GLN A 96 13.18 -7.03 -13.15
C GLN A 96 14.17 -6.05 -13.78
N SER A 97 13.68 -5.03 -14.49
CA SER A 97 14.53 -4.03 -15.16
C SER A 97 15.33 -3.20 -14.15
N TRP A 98 14.71 -2.78 -13.07
CA TRP A 98 15.34 -2.07 -11.94
C TRP A 98 16.39 -2.94 -11.25
N TYR A 99 16.06 -4.20 -10.94
CA TYR A 99 16.97 -5.18 -10.34
C TYR A 99 18.21 -5.43 -11.22
N ASP A 100 18.03 -5.62 -12.53
CA ASP A 100 19.14 -5.86 -13.45
C ASP A 100 19.99 -4.61 -13.72
N GLU A 101 19.44 -3.40 -13.57
CA GLU A 101 20.24 -2.17 -13.60
C GLU A 101 21.17 -2.11 -12.38
N ILE A 102 20.64 -2.26 -11.17
CA ILE A 102 21.41 -2.27 -9.91
C ILE A 102 22.51 -3.33 -9.98
N LYS A 103 22.13 -4.58 -10.29
CA LYS A 103 23.01 -5.76 -10.35
C LYS A 103 24.17 -5.63 -11.34
N LYS A 104 24.04 -4.77 -12.34
CA LYS A 104 25.06 -4.51 -13.36
C LYS A 104 25.97 -3.33 -13.00
N ASN A 105 25.47 -2.37 -12.23
CA ASN A 105 26.05 -1.03 -12.13
C ASN A 105 26.41 -0.59 -10.70
N ASP A 106 25.89 -1.27 -9.66
CA ASP A 106 25.84 -0.82 -8.26
C ASP A 106 25.18 0.57 -8.07
N TYR A 107 24.24 0.91 -8.97
CA TYR A 107 23.33 2.05 -8.90
C TYR A 107 22.13 1.82 -9.84
N TYR A 108 21.07 2.61 -9.68
CA TYR A 108 20.04 2.77 -10.72
C TYR A 108 19.75 4.25 -11.03
N VAL A 109 19.16 4.51 -12.21
CA VAL A 109 18.78 5.85 -12.65
C VAL A 109 17.28 6.04 -12.51
N ASP A 110 16.89 6.80 -11.48
CA ASP A 110 15.50 7.19 -11.28
C ASP A 110 15.13 8.35 -12.24
N ASN A 111 14.28 8.03 -13.22
CA ASN A 111 13.86 8.95 -14.27
C ASN A 111 12.45 9.52 -14.04
N ASP A 112 11.67 8.93 -13.13
CA ASP A 112 10.27 9.25 -12.89
C ASP A 112 9.94 9.42 -11.38
N PRO A 113 10.39 10.54 -10.78
CA PRO A 113 10.21 10.85 -9.35
C PRO A 113 8.76 11.10 -8.92
N ILE A 114 7.79 10.90 -9.82
CA ILE A 114 6.35 11.02 -9.54
C ILE A 114 5.78 9.64 -9.18
N PHE A 115 6.24 8.57 -9.84
CA PHE A 115 5.75 7.21 -9.62
C PHE A 115 6.64 6.38 -8.68
N LEU A 116 7.95 6.59 -8.72
CA LEU A 116 8.93 5.95 -7.84
C LEU A 116 9.74 7.04 -7.15
N ASN A 117 9.77 7.05 -5.82
CA ASN A 117 10.71 7.88 -5.07
C ASN A 117 11.26 7.11 -3.87
N GLN A 118 12.48 6.60 -3.99
CA GLN A 118 13.11 5.76 -2.96
C GLN A 118 13.62 6.60 -1.79
N MET A 119 12.78 6.70 -0.77
CA MET A 119 13.02 7.47 0.46
C MET A 119 14.04 6.78 1.38
N TYR A 120 14.07 5.44 1.40
CA TYR A 120 15.17 4.65 1.95
C TYR A 120 15.24 3.26 1.34
N LEU A 121 16.45 2.72 1.25
CA LEU A 121 16.72 1.30 1.01
C LEU A 121 17.93 0.91 1.86
N THR A 122 17.78 -0.18 2.61
CA THR A 122 18.79 -0.77 3.49
C THR A 122 18.77 -2.29 3.29
N PRO A 123 19.78 -3.05 3.77
CA PRO A 123 19.83 -4.50 3.56
C PRO A 123 18.63 -5.30 4.10
N HIS A 124 17.80 -4.71 4.97
CA HIS A 124 16.66 -5.38 5.60
C HIS A 124 15.32 -4.63 5.43
N THR A 125 15.34 -3.36 5.02
CA THR A 125 14.13 -2.50 4.97
C THR A 125 14.19 -1.56 3.77
N ALA A 126 13.03 -1.29 3.16
CA ALA A 126 12.91 -0.27 2.11
C ALA A 126 11.59 0.51 2.24
N GLY A 127 11.59 1.74 1.74
CA GLY A 127 10.43 2.62 1.73
C GLY A 127 10.46 3.54 0.52
N PHE A 128 9.35 3.55 -0.21
CA PHE A 128 9.16 4.29 -1.45
C PHE A 128 7.93 5.18 -1.30
N SER A 129 8.10 6.49 -1.55
CA SER A 129 6.96 7.37 -1.75
C SER A 129 6.40 7.11 -3.15
N ILE A 130 5.08 7.02 -3.23
CA ILE A 130 4.33 6.74 -4.46
C ILE A 130 3.26 7.83 -4.63
N ILE A 131 2.45 7.75 -5.70
CA ILE A 131 1.31 8.66 -5.89
C ILE A 131 0.28 8.42 -4.77
N ASP A 132 -0.11 9.48 -4.07
CA ASP A 132 -1.10 9.50 -2.99
C ASP A 132 -0.89 8.48 -1.84
N GLY A 133 0.36 8.01 -1.66
CA GLY A 133 0.66 6.93 -0.72
C GLY A 133 2.15 6.71 -0.41
N TYR A 134 2.42 5.63 0.32
CA TYR A 134 3.76 5.21 0.72
C TYR A 134 3.84 3.68 0.86
N TRP A 135 4.75 3.05 0.12
CA TRP A 135 4.94 1.60 0.14
C TRP A 135 6.21 1.22 0.90
N THR A 136 6.15 0.27 1.82
CA THR A 136 7.31 -0.23 2.57
C THR A 136 7.41 -1.74 2.61
N ILE A 137 8.62 -2.21 2.89
CA ILE A 137 8.97 -3.62 3.11
C ILE A 137 9.99 -3.73 4.24
N SER A 138 9.89 -4.79 5.02
CA SER A 138 10.98 -5.27 5.89
C SER A 138 11.08 -6.79 5.87
N ILE A 139 12.32 -7.28 5.90
CA ILE A 139 12.66 -8.71 5.84
C ILE A 139 13.32 -9.17 7.14
N TYR A 140 12.77 -10.23 7.72
CA TYR A 140 13.08 -10.72 9.06
C TYR A 140 13.60 -12.16 8.97
N LYS A 141 14.91 -12.33 9.18
CA LYS A 141 15.59 -13.60 8.96
C LYS A 141 15.34 -14.61 10.09
N THR A 142 14.91 -15.82 9.73
CA THR A 142 14.63 -16.92 10.66
C THR A 142 15.89 -17.73 11.00
N ASN A 143 15.79 -18.56 12.04
CA ASN A 143 16.86 -19.50 12.41
C ASN A 143 17.04 -20.66 11.41
N ASP A 144 16.05 -20.93 10.55
CA ASP A 144 16.16 -21.92 9.46
C ASP A 144 16.54 -21.31 8.10
N ASN A 145 17.02 -20.06 8.07
CA ASN A 145 17.43 -19.27 6.90
C ASN A 145 16.32 -18.98 5.86
N SER A 146 15.04 -18.98 6.25
CA SER A 146 14.02 -18.25 5.50
C SER A 146 13.93 -16.79 5.97
N PHE A 147 13.11 -16.01 5.28
CA PHE A 147 12.72 -14.67 5.67
C PHE A 147 11.21 -14.61 5.84
N ILE A 148 10.75 -14.04 6.94
CA ILE A 148 9.40 -13.46 6.99
C ILE A 148 9.49 -12.07 6.40
N VAL A 149 8.67 -11.79 5.40
CA VAL A 149 8.59 -10.52 4.71
C VAL A 149 7.28 -9.87 5.11
N VAL A 150 7.35 -8.64 5.60
CA VAL A 150 6.18 -7.79 5.87
C VAL A 150 6.26 -6.61 4.92
N THR A 151 5.17 -6.34 4.19
CA THR A 151 5.01 -5.10 3.43
C THR A 151 3.86 -4.30 3.99
N ASP A 152 3.86 -2.99 3.74
CA ASP A 152 2.77 -2.07 4.06
C ASP A 152 2.57 -1.14 2.86
N ASP A 153 1.40 -1.21 2.21
CA ASP A 153 0.98 -0.37 1.09
C ASP A 153 -0.05 0.67 1.58
N ILE A 154 0.43 1.85 2.02
CA ILE A 154 -0.42 2.91 2.60
C ILE A 154 -0.93 3.82 1.49
N VAL A 155 -2.25 3.97 1.38
CA VAL A 155 -2.93 4.92 0.48
C VAL A 155 -4.04 5.69 1.21
N SER A 156 -4.54 6.76 0.58
CA SER A 156 -5.55 7.67 1.14
C SER A 156 -6.85 6.98 1.63
N ASP A 157 -7.18 5.78 1.13
CA ASP A 157 -8.38 5.01 1.48
C ASP A 157 -8.10 3.66 2.18
N GLY A 158 -6.84 3.30 2.49
CA GLY A 158 -6.55 2.04 3.19
C GLY A 158 -5.05 1.71 3.38
N ASN A 159 -4.83 0.57 4.04
CA ASN A 159 -3.51 -0.02 4.26
C ASN A 159 -3.53 -1.48 3.77
N GLY A 160 -2.62 -1.83 2.85
CA GLY A 160 -2.41 -3.18 2.34
C GLY A 160 -1.21 -3.88 2.97
N ILE A 161 -1.37 -4.50 4.15
CA ILE A 161 -0.32 -5.36 4.72
C ILE A 161 -0.34 -6.74 4.08
N PHE A 162 0.80 -7.15 3.51
CA PHE A 162 1.05 -8.52 3.08
C PHE A 162 2.15 -9.13 3.93
N ILE A 163 1.98 -10.40 4.32
CA ILE A 163 2.97 -11.16 5.08
C ILE A 163 3.20 -12.50 4.41
N ILE A 164 4.46 -12.79 4.08
CA ILE A 164 4.85 -14.04 3.41
C ILE A 164 6.12 -14.63 4.01
N GLU A 165 6.32 -15.94 3.82
CA GLU A 165 7.61 -16.59 4.00
C GLU A 165 8.31 -16.77 2.65
N VAL A 166 9.56 -16.33 2.54
CA VAL A 166 10.45 -16.58 1.40
C VAL A 166 11.62 -17.46 1.83
N LYS A 167 11.91 -18.51 1.08
CA LYS A 167 13.07 -19.39 1.31
C LYS A 167 13.64 -19.89 -0.01
N ASP A 168 14.98 -19.94 -0.11
CA ASP A 168 15.68 -20.46 -1.29
C ASP A 168 15.21 -19.83 -2.63
N ASN A 169 14.81 -18.54 -2.56
CA ASN A 169 14.20 -17.73 -3.63
C ASN A 169 12.80 -18.21 -4.12
N GLU A 170 12.05 -18.92 -3.29
CA GLU A 170 10.63 -19.25 -3.51
C GLU A 170 9.74 -18.71 -2.37
N ILE A 171 8.50 -18.32 -2.69
CA ILE A 171 7.48 -17.97 -1.69
C ILE A 171 6.86 -19.28 -1.19
N LEU A 172 7.04 -19.60 0.10
CA LEU A 172 6.54 -20.84 0.69
C LEU A 172 5.11 -20.72 1.23
N ASN A 173 4.83 -19.62 1.94
CA ASN A 173 3.60 -19.40 2.68
C ASN A 173 3.17 -17.92 2.58
N SER A 174 1.88 -17.66 2.72
CA SER A 174 1.33 -16.35 3.04
C SER A 174 0.51 -16.43 4.33
N PHE A 175 0.47 -15.34 5.10
CA PHE A 175 -0.15 -15.29 6.42
C PHE A 175 -1.04 -14.06 6.56
N THR A 176 -2.06 -14.17 7.41
CA THR A 176 -2.83 -13.03 7.90
C THR A 176 -2.07 -12.25 8.97
N GLN A 177 -2.47 -11.00 9.21
CA GLN A 177 -1.96 -10.19 10.33
C GLN A 177 -2.18 -10.89 11.68
N GLU A 178 -3.33 -11.54 11.88
CA GLU A 178 -3.70 -12.19 13.15
C GLU A 178 -2.84 -13.43 13.45
N GLU A 179 -2.45 -14.21 12.45
CA GLU A 179 -1.55 -15.36 12.62
C GLU A 179 -0.12 -14.96 13.04
N VAL A 180 0.29 -13.73 12.74
CA VAL A 180 1.68 -13.26 12.87
C VAL A 180 1.88 -12.26 14.01
N PHE A 181 0.92 -11.36 14.22
CA PHE A 181 0.91 -10.29 15.24
C PHE A 181 -0.20 -10.44 16.30
N GLY A 182 -1.09 -11.43 16.15
CA GLY A 182 -2.27 -11.57 16.99
C GLY A 182 -3.33 -10.48 16.72
N ASN A 183 -4.42 -10.53 17.50
CA ASN A 183 -5.51 -9.56 17.37
C ASN A 183 -5.14 -8.21 18.01
N PHE A 184 -4.86 -7.20 17.19
CA PHE A 184 -4.46 -5.87 17.66
C PHE A 184 -5.50 -5.22 18.58
N GLU A 185 -6.79 -5.33 18.26
CA GLU A 185 -7.87 -4.70 19.04
C GLU A 185 -7.99 -5.31 20.44
N GLU A 186 -7.92 -6.64 20.56
CA GLU A 186 -7.87 -7.32 21.86
C GLU A 186 -6.60 -6.97 22.66
N LEU A 187 -5.46 -6.86 21.98
CA LEU A 187 -4.20 -6.46 22.59
C LEU A 187 -4.27 -5.04 23.18
N VAL A 188 -4.85 -4.06 22.49
CA VAL A 188 -4.97 -2.68 23.03
C VAL A 188 -6.13 -2.49 24.00
N THR A 189 -7.19 -3.30 23.96
CA THR A 189 -8.43 -3.08 24.74
C THR A 189 -8.33 -3.49 26.22
N LEU A 190 -8.95 -2.75 27.15
CA LEU A 190 -9.00 -3.15 28.57
C LEU A 190 -10.03 -4.26 28.84
N PRO A 191 -9.73 -5.21 29.76
CA PRO A 191 -10.70 -6.25 30.13
C PRO A 191 -11.89 -5.66 30.90
N ASN A 192 -13.09 -6.21 30.65
CA ASN A 192 -14.37 -5.79 31.27
C ASN A 192 -14.77 -4.33 30.99
N LEU A 193 -14.83 -3.97 29.70
CA LEU A 193 -15.29 -2.65 29.26
C LEU A 193 -16.68 -2.27 29.78
N SER A 194 -16.88 -0.97 30.01
CA SER A 194 -18.21 -0.38 30.14
C SER A 194 -18.92 -0.32 28.79
N THR A 195 -20.26 -0.24 28.80
CA THR A 195 -21.07 -0.04 27.59
C THR A 195 -20.68 1.22 26.81
N ASP A 196 -20.19 2.25 27.49
CA ASP A 196 -19.74 3.48 26.84
C ASP A 196 -18.36 3.31 26.18
N CYS A 197 -17.46 2.51 26.78
CA CYS A 197 -16.20 2.15 26.13
C CYS A 197 -16.39 1.26 24.91
N ILE A 198 -17.31 0.28 24.97
CA ILE A 198 -17.65 -0.60 23.84
C ILE A 198 -18.12 0.26 22.65
N LYS A 199 -19.15 1.09 22.86
CA LYS A 199 -19.63 2.03 21.83
C LYS A 199 -18.53 2.97 21.32
N LYS A 200 -17.66 3.47 22.21
CA LYS A 200 -16.60 4.40 21.81
C LYS A 200 -15.58 3.74 20.89
N ILE A 201 -15.25 2.47 21.12
CA ILE A 201 -14.37 1.65 20.27
C ILE A 201 -15.06 1.27 18.96
N GLU A 202 -16.31 0.79 19.01
CA GLU A 202 -17.11 0.41 17.83
C GLU A 202 -17.29 1.56 16.83
N ASN A 203 -17.31 2.82 17.29
CA ASN A 203 -17.43 4.01 16.45
C ASN A 203 -16.07 4.67 16.11
N SER A 204 -14.93 4.01 16.41
CA SER A 204 -13.59 4.61 16.22
C SER A 204 -12.60 3.75 15.44
N GLU A 205 -13.01 2.60 14.89
CA GLU A 205 -12.25 1.80 13.91
C GLU A 205 -10.77 1.58 14.34
N LEU A 206 -10.57 0.92 15.49
CA LEU A 206 -9.24 0.60 16.05
C LEU A 206 -8.31 -0.15 15.06
N SER A 207 -8.91 -0.85 14.10
CA SER A 207 -8.28 -1.57 13.00
C SER A 207 -7.62 -0.66 11.95
N ILE A 208 -7.80 0.66 12.03
CA ILE A 208 -7.01 1.64 11.25
C ILE A 208 -5.77 2.01 12.05
N TYR A 209 -4.61 1.51 11.59
CA TYR A 209 -3.30 1.75 12.19
C TYR A 209 -2.20 1.98 11.13
N ASP A 210 -1.25 2.87 11.48
CA ASP A 210 0.01 3.06 10.75
C ASP A 210 1.01 1.98 11.19
N VAL A 211 1.83 1.42 10.28
CA VAL A 211 2.92 0.50 10.64
C VAL A 211 4.31 1.06 10.34
N GLU A 212 5.18 1.06 11.36
CA GLU A 212 6.56 1.53 11.21
C GLU A 212 7.55 0.36 11.03
N LEU A 213 7.77 -0.01 9.75
CA LEU A 213 8.74 -1.02 9.29
C LEU A 213 10.16 -0.43 9.14
N LYS A 214 10.82 -0.13 10.28
CA LYS A 214 12.10 0.61 10.33
C LYS A 214 13.25 -0.10 11.04
N ASP A 215 13.00 -1.22 11.71
CA ASP A 215 14.01 -1.99 12.44
C ASP A 215 14.03 -3.46 11.97
N LYS A 216 15.23 -4.03 11.86
CA LYS A 216 15.49 -5.45 11.49
C LYS A 216 14.85 -6.50 12.41
N SER A 217 14.26 -6.08 13.52
CA SER A 217 13.73 -6.92 14.59
C SER A 217 12.47 -6.37 15.27
N LEU A 218 12.08 -5.11 15.02
CA LEU A 218 10.90 -4.49 15.62
C LEU A 218 9.90 -4.02 14.56
N VAL A 219 8.63 -4.23 14.86
CA VAL A 219 7.47 -3.71 14.11
C VAL A 219 6.61 -2.92 15.11
N THR A 220 6.04 -1.79 14.70
CA THR A 220 5.21 -0.96 15.59
C THR A 220 3.93 -0.57 14.88
N PHE A 221 2.78 -0.98 15.43
CA PHE A 221 1.45 -0.61 14.94
C PHE A 221 0.92 0.54 15.82
N GLU A 222 0.64 1.69 15.23
CA GLU A 222 0.08 2.89 15.88
C GLU A 222 -1.38 3.06 15.41
N SER A 223 -2.37 2.81 16.27
CA SER A 223 -3.75 3.12 15.91
C SER A 223 -3.96 4.62 15.77
N SER A 224 -4.91 4.99 14.91
CA SER A 224 -5.09 6.37 14.44
C SER A 224 -4.96 7.47 15.51
N TRP A 225 -4.41 8.61 15.10
CA TRP A 225 -4.06 9.78 15.91
C TRP A 225 -5.20 10.38 16.77
N TYR A 226 -6.45 9.98 16.56
CA TYR A 226 -7.59 10.34 17.40
C TYR A 226 -7.74 9.47 18.66
N HIS A 227 -7.08 8.30 18.75
CA HIS A 227 -7.04 7.45 19.94
C HIS A 227 -6.09 8.01 21.01
N THR A 228 -6.47 9.11 21.67
CA THR A 228 -5.61 9.79 22.67
C THR A 228 -5.77 9.25 24.10
N GLU A 229 -4.69 9.25 24.90
CA GLU A 229 -4.73 8.81 26.30
C GLU A 229 -5.79 9.56 27.12
N SER A 230 -5.86 10.89 26.95
CA SER A 230 -6.84 11.78 27.58
C SER A 230 -8.29 11.31 27.41
N GLU A 231 -8.58 10.64 26.30
CA GLU A 231 -9.92 10.25 25.89
C GLU A 231 -10.22 8.76 26.00
N TYR A 232 -9.20 7.90 25.92
CA TYR A 232 -9.34 6.44 25.79
C TYR A 232 -8.67 5.63 26.90
N LYS A 233 -7.92 6.22 27.85
CA LYS A 233 -7.24 5.48 28.96
C LYS A 233 -8.14 4.66 29.89
N ASN A 234 -9.45 4.91 29.88
CA ASN A 234 -10.44 4.13 30.63
C ASN A 234 -10.99 2.94 29.82
N CYS A 235 -10.61 2.82 28.54
CA CYS A 235 -11.09 1.80 27.59
C CYS A 235 -9.92 1.00 26.96
N LEU A 236 -8.74 1.60 26.80
CA LEU A 236 -7.56 1.00 26.18
C LEU A 236 -6.35 1.01 27.13
N LYS A 237 -5.46 0.04 26.94
CA LYS A 237 -4.12 -0.07 27.55
C LYS A 237 -3.11 0.93 26.94
N GLY A 238 -3.32 1.29 25.68
CA GLY A 238 -2.49 2.16 24.84
C GLY A 238 -3.10 2.34 23.45
N ASN A 239 -2.52 3.19 22.60
CA ASN A 239 -2.84 3.31 21.17
C ASN A 239 -1.71 2.78 20.27
N THR A 240 -0.66 2.19 20.84
CA THR A 240 0.47 1.67 20.06
C THR A 240 0.97 0.36 20.65
N VAL A 241 1.14 -0.64 19.78
CA VAL A 241 1.78 -1.92 20.11
C VAL A 241 3.11 -1.99 19.39
N GLN A 242 4.19 -2.22 20.15
CA GLN A 242 5.49 -2.57 19.58
C GLN A 242 5.76 -4.05 19.79
N TYR A 243 6.09 -4.71 18.70
CA TYR A 243 6.41 -6.12 18.61
C TYR A 243 7.90 -6.35 18.39
N ILE A 244 8.38 -7.54 18.73
CA ILE A 244 9.72 -8.04 18.41
C ILE A 244 9.63 -9.36 17.65
N PHE A 245 10.42 -9.50 16.58
CA PHE A 245 10.43 -10.70 15.75
C PHE A 245 11.04 -11.89 16.50
N ASN A 246 10.40 -13.05 16.38
CA ASN A 246 10.84 -14.31 16.94
C ASN A 246 11.31 -15.26 15.82
N PRO A 247 12.62 -15.46 15.63
CA PRO A 247 13.17 -16.21 14.49
C PRO A 247 13.01 -17.74 14.62
N ASP A 248 12.53 -18.26 15.75
CA ASP A 248 12.20 -19.67 15.96
C ASP A 248 10.74 -19.98 15.63
N THR A 249 9.80 -19.12 16.05
CA THR A 249 8.35 -19.30 15.77
C THR A 249 7.92 -18.68 14.44
N LYS A 250 8.71 -17.76 13.87
CA LYS A 250 8.40 -16.95 12.68
C LYS A 250 7.24 -15.95 12.89
N THR A 251 6.92 -15.66 14.16
CA THR A 251 5.88 -14.71 14.57
C THR A 251 6.47 -13.49 15.27
N PHE A 252 5.62 -12.56 15.71
CA PHE A 252 6.02 -11.33 16.39
C PHE A 252 5.45 -11.27 17.81
N ASP A 253 6.34 -11.34 18.81
CA ASP A 253 5.97 -11.27 20.23
C ASP A 253 5.73 -9.81 20.66
N VAL A 254 4.71 -9.56 21.49
CA VAL A 254 4.42 -8.21 22.00
C VAL A 254 5.49 -7.77 22.99
N GLN A 255 6.31 -6.79 22.61
CA GLN A 255 7.35 -6.22 23.46
C GLN A 255 6.78 -5.19 24.44
N LYS A 256 5.90 -4.30 23.98
CA LYS A 256 5.18 -3.34 24.85
C LYS A 256 3.93 -2.77 24.18
N ILE A 257 2.98 -2.34 25.02
CA ILE A 257 1.83 -1.52 24.64
C ILE A 257 1.94 -0.19 25.38
N TYR A 258 1.74 0.94 24.68
CA TYR A 258 1.94 2.28 25.25
C TYR A 258 1.09 3.35 24.56
N TRP A 259 1.10 4.56 25.13
CA TRP A 259 0.53 5.75 24.52
C TRP A 259 1.59 6.50 23.72
N LYS A 260 1.45 6.51 22.39
CA LYS A 260 2.24 7.35 21.49
C LYS A 260 1.50 8.69 21.33
N PRO A 261 2.13 9.82 21.71
CA PRO A 261 1.45 11.11 21.71
C PRO A 261 1.18 11.57 20.27
N LYS A 262 0.04 12.24 20.06
CA LYS A 262 -0.34 12.78 18.75
C LYS A 262 0.80 13.62 18.16
N ARG A 263 1.17 13.33 16.93
CA ARG A 263 2.14 14.09 16.14
C ARG A 263 1.59 15.50 15.91
N ASN A 264 2.34 16.52 16.33
CA ASN A 264 2.06 17.91 15.97
C ASN A 264 2.64 18.15 14.57
N TYR A 265 1.76 18.21 13.58
CA TYR A 265 2.05 18.71 12.24
C TYR A 265 1.77 20.22 12.18
#